data_AF-A0A142C1M6-F1
#
_entry.id   AF-A0A142C1M6-F1
#
_cell.length_a   1.000
_cell.length_b   1.000
_cell.length_c   1.000
_cell.angle_alpha   90.00
_cell.angle_beta   90.00
_cell.angle_gamma   90.00
#
_symmetry.space_group_name_H-M   'P 1'
#
loop_
_entity.id
_entity.type
_entity.pdbx_description
1 polymer ?
#
loop_
_entity_poly.entity_id
_entity_poly.type
_entity_poly.pdbx_seq_one_letter_code
_entity_poly.pdbx_strand_id
1 'polypeptide(L)' 'MEKLTILLLLAAVLMSTQVLVQGDREKPQKAPIDFLTARMLSGNNEKRCLASGSWCEYSTQCCSTYCRHRVHKCA' A
#
# COMPACT_ATOMS: atom_id res chain seq x y z
N MET A 1 -42.87 5.11 39.53
CA MET A 1 -42.16 5.46 38.27
C MET A 1 -40.70 4.99 38.26
N GLU A 2 -40.17 4.42 39.34
CA GLU A 2 -38.75 4.07 39.46
C GLU A 2 -38.30 2.90 38.58
N LYS A 3 -39.21 1.97 38.27
CA LYS A 3 -38.92 0.80 37.42
C LYS A 3 -38.49 1.20 36.00
N LEU A 4 -39.04 2.28 35.45
CA LEU A 4 -38.67 2.79 34.13
C LEU A 4 -37.30 3.47 34.17
N THR A 5 -37.00 4.22 35.24
CA THR A 5 -35.72 4.91 35.41
C THR A 5 -34.56 3.94 35.56
N ILE A 6 -34.75 2.84 36.29
CA ILE A 6 -33.74 1.78 36.45
C ILE A 6 -33.43 1.12 35.11
N LEU A 7 -34.46 0.82 34.30
CA LEU A 7 -34.27 0.26 32.95
C LEU A 7 -33.48 1.22 32.04
N LEU A 8 -33.74 2.53 32.15
CA LEU A 8 -33.07 3.56 31.36
C LEU A 8 -31.59 3.70 31.75
N LEU A 9 -31.28 3.65 33.04
CA LEU A 9 -29.90 3.66 33.56
C LEU A 9 -29.14 2.40 33.14
N LEU A 10 -29.77 1.22 33.23
CA LEU A 10 -29.15 -0.03 32.79
C LEU A 10 -28.82 0.00 31.30
N ALA A 11 -29.73 0.53 30.47
CA ALA A 11 -29.51 0.69 29.04
C ALA A 11 -28.36 1.68 28.73
N ALA A 12 -28.29 2.82 29.42
CA ALA A 12 -27.20 3.79 29.25
C ALA A 12 -25.83 3.20 29.61
N VAL A 13 -25.75 2.39 30.68
CA VAL A 13 -24.53 1.69 31.09
C VAL A 13 -24.11 0.64 30.05
N LEU A 14 -25.07 -0.16 29.55
CA LEU A 14 -24.81 -1.16 28.50
C LEU A 14 -24.38 -0.55 27.17
N MET A 15 -24.86 0.66 26.82
CA MET A 15 -24.44 1.36 25.61
C MET A 15 -23.06 2.05 25.77
N SER A 16 -22.67 2.40 26.99
CA SER A 16 -21.36 3.01 27.28
C SER A 16 -20.22 2.00 27.21
N THR A 17 -20.48 0.71 27.44
CA THR A 17 -19.46 -0.35 27.35
C THR A 17 -19.14 -0.79 25.91
N GLN A 18 -19.93 -0.37 24.92
CA GLN A 18 -19.69 -0.72 23.50
C GLN A 18 -18.66 0.21 22.81
N VAL A 19 -18.01 1.13 23.52
CA VAL A 19 -17.07 2.11 22.94
C VAL A 19 -15.59 1.72 23.11
N LEU A 20 -15.28 0.51 23.60
CA LEU A 20 -13.88 0.06 23.79
C LEU A 20 -13.51 -1.25 23.06
N VAL A 21 -14.35 -1.70 22.12
CA VAL A 21 -13.97 -2.77 21.16
C VAL A 21 -14.12 -2.24 19.72
N GLN A 22 -13.55 -1.07 19.47
CA GLN A 22 -12.92 -0.79 18.17
C GLN A 22 -11.40 -0.96 18.32
N GLY A 23 -11.02 -2.04 19.00
CA GLY A 23 -9.70 -2.61 18.91
C GLY A 23 -9.54 -3.21 17.53
N ASP A 24 -8.80 -2.49 16.70
CA ASP A 24 -7.87 -3.07 15.75
C ASP A 24 -8.49 -3.99 14.67
N ARG A 25 -9.20 -3.37 13.72
CA ARG A 25 -9.36 -3.98 12.39
C ARG A 25 -9.11 -2.96 11.30
N GLU A 26 -7.83 -2.86 10.98
CA GLU A 26 -7.35 -2.88 9.60
C GLU A 26 -7.86 -1.76 8.69
N LYS A 27 -7.36 -0.55 8.93
CA LYS A 27 -6.64 0.10 7.84
C LYS A 27 -5.26 0.40 8.38
N PRO A 28 -4.20 -0.28 7.90
CA PRO A 28 -2.87 0.28 8.04
C PRO A 28 -3.01 1.70 7.52
N GLN A 29 -2.70 2.63 8.41
CA GLN A 29 -2.19 3.93 8.08
C GLN A 29 -1.49 3.75 6.74
N LYS A 30 -1.98 4.46 5.72
CA LYS A 30 -1.31 4.59 4.45
C LYS A 30 0.09 5.01 4.84
N ALA A 31 0.97 4.02 4.98
CA ALA A 31 2.35 4.25 5.27
C ALA A 31 2.75 5.24 4.17
N PRO A 32 3.62 6.21 4.43
CA PRO A 32 4.47 6.62 3.34
C PRO A 32 5.14 5.30 2.93
N ILE A 33 4.53 4.57 2.01
CA ILE A 33 5.23 3.59 1.23
C ILE A 33 6.22 4.52 0.58
N ASP A 34 7.43 4.56 1.15
CA ASP A 34 8.51 5.37 0.65
C ASP A 34 8.40 5.19 -0.85
N PHE A 35 8.26 6.29 -1.57
CA PHE A 35 8.04 6.25 -3.01
C PHE A 35 9.07 5.31 -3.69
N LEU A 36 10.24 5.16 -3.06
CA LEU A 36 11.27 4.16 -3.29
C LEU A 36 10.79 2.71 -3.14
N THR A 37 10.13 2.31 -2.06
CA THR A 37 9.57 0.96 -1.85
C THR A 37 8.41 0.67 -2.81
N ALA A 38 7.54 1.64 -3.11
CA ALA A 38 6.51 1.47 -4.15
C ALA A 38 7.14 1.34 -5.56
N ARG A 39 8.21 2.09 -5.83
CA ARG A 39 9.02 1.97 -7.06
C ARG A 39 9.76 0.63 -7.13
N MET A 40 10.24 0.10 -6.01
CA MET A 40 10.87 -1.22 -5.95
C MET A 40 9.84 -2.35 -6.19
N LEU A 41 8.63 -2.23 -5.62
CA LEU A 41 7.55 -3.20 -5.84
C LEU A 41 6.98 -3.13 -7.28
N SER A 42 6.94 -1.94 -7.91
CA SER A 42 6.66 -1.79 -9.36
C SER A 42 7.81 -2.31 -10.25
N GLY A 43 9.01 -2.47 -9.67
CA GLY A 43 10.17 -3.08 -10.32
C GLY A 43 10.07 -4.59 -10.52
N ASN A 44 9.00 -5.22 -10.04
CA ASN A 44 8.73 -6.64 -10.23
C ASN A 44 7.50 -6.91 -11.13
N ASN A 45 7.32 -6.09 -12.18
CA ASN A 45 6.54 -6.53 -13.33
C ASN A 45 7.44 -7.46 -14.15
N GLU A 46 7.38 -8.75 -13.84
CA GLU A 46 7.53 -9.88 -14.78
C GLU A 46 8.05 -9.46 -16.18
N LYS A 47 9.39 -9.44 -16.33
CA LYS A 47 10.12 -8.62 -17.31
C LYS A 47 9.76 -8.93 -18.77
N ARG A 48 8.92 -8.09 -19.38
CA ARG A 48 8.89 -7.90 -20.85
C ARG A 48 9.98 -6.94 -21.35
N CYS A 49 10.65 -6.23 -20.44
CA CYS A 49 11.68 -5.26 -20.77
C CYS A 49 12.91 -5.40 -19.87
N LEU A 50 14.05 -4.97 -20.39
CA LEU A 50 15.37 -4.98 -19.77
C LEU A 50 15.54 -3.82 -18.80
N ALA A 51 16.08 -4.12 -17.62
CA ALA A 51 16.37 -3.13 -16.60
C ALA A 51 17.54 -2.22 -17.02
N SER A 52 17.65 -1.03 -16.42
CA SER A 52 18.80 -0.13 -16.64
C SER A 52 20.12 -0.87 -16.40
N GLY A 53 21.11 -0.61 -17.26
CA GLY A 53 22.42 -1.28 -17.28
C GLY A 53 22.46 -2.66 -17.96
N SER A 54 21.31 -3.25 -18.30
CA SER A 54 21.24 -4.52 -19.05
C SER A 54 21.66 -4.32 -20.51
N TRP A 55 22.21 -5.36 -21.12
CA TRP A 55 22.66 -5.32 -22.50
C TRP A 55 21.47 -5.22 -23.47
N CYS A 56 21.51 -4.30 -24.44
CA CYS A 56 20.44 -4.07 -25.40
C CYS A 56 20.96 -3.86 -26.84
N GLU A 57 20.16 -4.30 -27.81
CA GLU A 57 20.38 -4.01 -29.23
C GLU A 57 19.47 -2.87 -29.70
N TYR A 58 18.19 -2.93 -29.33
CA TYR A 58 17.18 -1.92 -29.63
C TYR A 58 16.67 -1.22 -28.37
N SER A 59 16.37 0.06 -28.50
CA SER A 59 15.81 0.90 -27.44
C SER A 59 14.50 0.34 -26.85
N THR A 60 13.68 -0.33 -27.66
CA THR A 60 12.42 -0.95 -27.24
C THR A 60 12.59 -2.13 -26.28
N GLN A 61 13.79 -2.72 -26.23
CA GLN A 61 14.08 -3.78 -25.27
C GLN A 61 14.19 -3.23 -23.85
N CYS A 62 14.57 -1.97 -23.67
CA CYS A 62 14.77 -1.34 -22.37
C CYS A 62 13.45 -0.85 -21.77
N CYS A 63 13.28 -0.98 -20.45
CA CYS A 63 12.13 -0.39 -19.78
C CYS A 63 12.13 1.14 -19.83
N SER A 64 13.31 1.77 -19.96
CA SER A 64 13.45 3.21 -20.24
C SER A 64 13.20 3.57 -21.70
N THR A 65 12.92 2.58 -22.56
CA THR A 65 12.79 2.74 -24.02
C THR A 65 14.01 3.39 -24.68
N TYR A 66 15.18 3.33 -24.03
CA TYR A 66 16.40 3.95 -24.51
C TYR A 66 17.61 3.05 -24.29
N CYS A 67 18.22 2.61 -25.41
CA CYS A 67 19.45 1.87 -25.43
C CYS A 67 20.62 2.79 -25.77
N ARG A 68 21.64 2.87 -24.89
CA ARG A 68 22.87 3.59 -25.20
C ARG A 68 23.72 2.75 -26.14
N HIS A 69 23.58 2.99 -27.44
CA HIS A 69 24.30 2.26 -28.50
C HIS A 69 25.82 2.25 -28.34
N ARG A 70 26.43 3.29 -27.74
CA ARG A 70 27.89 3.31 -27.49
C ARG A 70 28.36 2.19 -26.57
N VAL A 71 27.52 1.76 -25.64
CA VAL A 71 27.86 0.77 -24.60
C VAL A 71 26.93 -0.44 -24.63
N HIS A 72 25.98 -0.46 -25.57
CA HIS A 72 24.89 -1.44 -25.67
C HIS A 72 24.19 -1.68 -24.34
N LYS A 73 23.88 -0.62 -23.57
CA LYS A 73 23.21 -0.73 -22.26
C LYS A 73 21.99 0.15 -22.14
N CYS A 74 20.96 -0.37 -21.49
CA CYS A 74 19.77 0.42 -21.15
C CYS A 74 20.16 1.58 -20.22
N ALA A 75 19.64 2.77 -20.52
CA ALA A 75 19.82 3.93 -19.65
C ALA A 75 18.91 3.87 -18.43
#